data_AF-B6AR04-F1
#
_entry.id   AF-B6AR04-F1
#
_cell.length_a   1.000
_cell.length_b   1.000
_cell.length_c   1.000
_cell.angle_alpha   90.00
_cell.angle_beta   90.00
_cell.angle_gamma   90.00
#
_symmetry.space_group_name_H-M   'P 1'
#
loop_
_entity.id
_entity.type
_entity.pdbx_description
1 polymer ?
#
loop_
_entity_poly.entity_id
_entity_poly.type
_entity_poly.pdbx_seq_one_letter_code
_entity_poly.pdbx_strand_id
1 'polypeptide(L)'
;MRAVFWVAVVAAGLLFLLENDQQTVILRIPFWIGTPPLPVGIVVILSILTGIVLAFLSDLLKKTRARLGKLRQPSLPPTDSDHHG
;
A
#
# COMPACT_ATOMS: atom_id res chain seq x y z
N MET A 1 13.95 -9.49 2.56
CA MET A 1 12.63 -10.15 2.46
C MET A 1 11.60 -9.35 1.65
N ARG A 2 11.38 -8.04 1.88
CA ARG A 2 10.37 -7.24 1.13
C ARG A 2 10.63 -7.14 -0.39
N ALA A 3 11.87 -6.95 -0.83
CA ALA A 3 12.19 -6.85 -2.26
C ALA A 3 11.92 -8.16 -3.01
N VAL A 4 12.25 -9.30 -2.41
CA VAL A 4 12.00 -10.64 -2.98
C VAL A 4 10.51 -10.88 -3.15
N PHE A 5 9.69 -10.47 -2.19
CA PHE A 5 8.23 -10.54 -2.30
C PHE A 5 7.71 -9.73 -3.49
N TRP A 6 8.18 -8.49 -3.67
CA TRP A 6 7.78 -7.67 -4.82
C TRP A 6 8.21 -8.27 -6.16
N VAL A 7 9.43 -8.80 -6.25
CA VAL A 7 9.92 -9.48 -7.45
C VAL A 7 9.06 -10.70 -7.79
N ALA A 8 8.69 -11.51 -6.78
CA ALA A 8 7.82 -12.66 -6.98
C ALA A 8 6.41 -12.24 -7.43
N VAL A 9 5.83 -11.18 -6.86
CA VAL A 9 4.52 -10.65 -7.26
C VAL A 9 4.55 -10.15 -8.71
N VAL A 10 5.60 -9.42 -9.10
CA VAL A 10 5.76 -8.93 -10.48
C VAL A 10 5.94 -10.09 -11.46
N ALA A 11 6.77 -11.08 -11.12
CA ALA A 11 6.99 -12.26 -11.95
C ALA A 11 5.71 -13.09 -12.13
N ALA A 12 4.96 -13.33 -11.05
CA ALA A 12 3.68 -14.03 -11.11
C ALA A 12 2.65 -13.24 -11.94
N GLY A 13 2.59 -11.92 -11.77
CA GLY A 13 1.74 -11.05 -12.58
C GLY A 13 2.08 -11.09 -14.07
N LEU A 14 3.38 -11.11 -14.42
CA LEU A 14 3.86 -11.22 -15.80
C LEU A 14 3.51 -12.59 -16.43
N LEU A 15 3.72 -13.69 -15.70
CA LEU A 15 3.35 -15.03 -16.17
C LEU A 15 1.85 -15.14 -16.42
N PHE A 16 1.04 -14.62 -15.50
CA PHE A 16 -0.42 -14.60 -15.66
C PHE A 16 -0.84 -13.75 -16.87
N LEU A 17 -0.15 -12.64 -17.13
CA LEU A 17 -0.43 -11.76 -18.25
C LEU A 17 -0.07 -12.41 -19.60
N LEU A 18 1.04 -13.16 -19.66
CA LEU A 18 1.42 -13.95 -20.84
C LEU A 18 0.41 -15.06 -21.16
N GLU A 19 -0.10 -15.74 -20.13
CA GLU A 19 -1.08 -16.83 -20.29
C GLU A 19 -2.47 -16.29 -20.71
N ASN A 20 -2.82 -15.08 -20.28
CA ASN A 20 -4.16 -14.52 -20.44
C ASN A 20 -4.19 -13.23 -21.29
N ASP A 21 -3.17 -12.98 -22.12
CA ASP A 21 -3.01 -11.75 -22.92
C ASP A 21 -4.25 -11.46 -23.79
N GLN A 22 -4.84 -12.50 -24.36
CA GLN A 22 -6.02 -12.38 -25.21
C GLN A 22 -7.35 -12.40 -24.46
N GLN A 23 -7.34 -12.57 -23.14
CA GLN A 23 -8.57 -12.63 -22.36
C GLN A 23 -9.00 -11.23 -21.90
N THR A 24 -10.30 -10.98 -22.00
CA THR A 24 -10.95 -9.79 -21.45
C THR A 24 -11.87 -10.16 -20.32
N VAL A 25 -11.87 -9.37 -19.25
CA VAL A 25 -12.73 -9.54 -18.08
C VAL A 25 -13.68 -8.37 -17.92
N ILE A 26 -14.89 -8.64 -17.44
CA ILE A 26 -15.90 -7.63 -17.13
C ILE A 26 -15.91 -7.41 -15.62
N LEU A 27 -15.36 -6.29 -15.18
CA LEU A 27 -15.36 -5.88 -13.78
C LEU A 27 -16.76 -5.39 -13.38
N ARG A 28 -17.53 -6.20 -12.65
CA ARG A 28 -18.82 -5.74 -12.12
C ARG A 28 -18.61 -4.90 -10.87
N ILE A 29 -18.62 -3.59 -11.03
CA ILE A 29 -18.55 -2.64 -9.92
C ILE A 29 -19.99 -2.33 -9.47
N PRO A 30 -20.35 -2.55 -8.19
CA PRO A 30 -21.64 -2.16 -7.68
C PRO A 30 -21.89 -0.67 -7.98
N PHE A 31 -23.10 -0.32 -8.41
CA PHE A 31 -23.52 1.04 -8.79
C PHE A 31 -22.99 1.59 -10.13
N TRP A 32 -22.12 0.88 -10.86
CA TRP A 32 -21.72 1.27 -12.22
C TRP A 32 -22.57 0.57 -13.28
N ILE A 33 -23.26 1.34 -14.11
CA ILE A 33 -24.06 0.82 -15.22
C ILE A 33 -23.13 0.57 -16.41
N GLY A 34 -22.88 -0.70 -16.70
CA GLY A 34 -22.14 -1.12 -17.88
C GLY A 34 -20.64 -0.83 -17.79
N THR A 35 -19.87 -1.81 -17.33
CA THR A 35 -18.41 -1.75 -17.45
C THR A 35 -17.98 -2.37 -18.78
N PRO A 36 -17.17 -1.64 -19.59
CA PRO A 36 -16.62 -2.22 -20.80
C PRO A 36 -15.71 -3.41 -20.45
N PRO A 37 -15.62 -4.42 -21.34
CA PRO A 37 -14.64 -5.49 -21.17
C PRO A 37 -13.24 -4.89 -21.16
N LEU A 38 -12.46 -5.21 -20.13
CA LEU A 38 -11.09 -4.75 -19.96
C LEU A 38 -10.13 -5.92 -20.21
N PRO A 39 -9.04 -5.72 -20.95
CA PRO A 39 -7.97 -6.70 -21.06
C PRO A 39 -7.47 -7.10 -19.68
N VAL A 40 -7.30 -8.40 -19.44
CA VAL A 40 -6.78 -8.93 -18.17
C VAL A 40 -5.46 -8.27 -17.80
N GLY A 41 -4.58 -8.02 -18.78
CA GLY A 41 -3.31 -7.37 -18.55
C GLY A 41 -3.44 -5.98 -17.92
N ILE A 42 -4.40 -5.17 -18.35
CA ILE A 42 -4.65 -3.84 -17.77
C ILE A 42 -5.11 -3.98 -16.31
N VAL A 43 -5.99 -4.93 -16.02
CA VAL A 43 -6.50 -5.17 -14.65
C VAL A 43 -5.37 -5.60 -13.71
N VAL A 44 -4.48 -6.48 -14.16
CA VAL A 44 -3.33 -6.95 -13.38
C VAL A 44 -2.36 -5.82 -13.09
N ILE A 45 -2.01 -5.01 -14.10
CA ILE A 45 -1.12 -3.86 -13.95
C ILE A 45 -1.71 -2.84 -12.96
N LEU A 46 -3.00 -2.49 -13.12
CA LEU A 46 -3.67 -1.56 -12.22
C LEU A 46 -3.72 -2.09 -10.78
N SER A 47 -3.90 -3.39 -10.61
CA SER A 47 -3.92 -4.04 -9.30
C SER A 47 -2.54 -3.97 -8.61
N ILE A 48 -1.45 -4.24 -9.35
CA ILE A 48 -0.08 -4.11 -8.85
C ILE A 48 0.22 -2.66 -8.47
N LEU A 49 -0.09 -1.70 -9.35
CA LEU A 49 0.09 -0.27 -9.09
C LEU A 49 -0.68 0.20 -7.86
N THR A 50 -1.94 -0.22 -7.71
CA THR A 50 -2.77 0.11 -6.55
C THR A 50 -2.16 -0.43 -5.26
N GLY A 51 -1.64 -1.67 -5.28
CA GLY A 51 -0.93 -2.27 -4.15
C GLY A 51 0.32 -1.49 -3.75
N ILE A 52 1.11 -1.04 -4.73
CA ILE A 52 2.29 -0.19 -4.50
C ILE A 52 1.87 1.14 -3.85
N VAL A 53 0.86 1.82 -4.40
CA VAL A 53 0.36 3.10 -3.86
C VAL A 53 -0.13 2.93 -2.41
N LEU A 54 -0.90 1.87 -2.12
CA LEU A 54 -1.37 1.57 -0.76
C LEU A 54 -0.22 1.31 0.22
N ALA A 55 0.85 0.65 -0.22
CA ALA A 55 2.04 0.42 0.60
C ALA A 55 2.73 1.75 0.96
N PHE A 56 2.92 2.63 -0.03
CA PHE A 56 3.47 3.97 0.21
C PHE A 56 2.58 4.81 1.12
N LEU A 57 1.27 4.78 0.90
CA LEU A 57 0.30 5.53 1.70
C LEU A 57 0.31 5.04 3.16
N SER A 58 0.40 3.73 3.37
CA SER A 58 0.48 3.12 4.71
C SER A 58 1.73 3.56 5.45
N ASP A 59 2.89 3.60 4.77
CA ASP A 59 4.13 4.09 5.38
C ASP A 59 4.10 5.60 5.64
N LEU A 60 3.46 6.38 4.77
CA LEU A 60 3.25 7.81 4.98
C LEU A 60 2.37 8.07 6.21
N LEU A 61 1.26 7.34 6.35
CA LEU A 61 0.34 7.42 7.49
C LEU A 61 1.02 7.02 8.82
N LYS A 62 1.91 6.04 8.81
CA LYS A 62 2.71 5.67 9.99
C LYS A 62 3.64 6.81 10.40
N LYS A 63 4.33 7.43 9.43
CA LYS A 63 5.23 8.56 9.68
C LYS A 63 4.49 9.78 10.21
N THR A 64 3.31 10.11 9.65
CA THR A 64 2.50 11.24 10.14
C THR A 64 1.96 10.98 11.54
N ARG A 65 1.45 9.78 11.84
CA ARG A 65 1.02 9.40 13.20
C ARG A 65 2.17 9.48 14.21
N ALA A 66 3.37 9.01 13.87
CA ALA A 66 4.53 9.07 14.75
C ALA A 66 4.96 10.53 15.06
N ARG A 67 4.89 11.43 14.06
CA ARG A 67 5.17 12.86 14.27
C ARG A 67 4.10 13.54 15.11
N LEU A 68 2.83 13.22 14.88
CA LEU A 68 1.72 13.78 15.66
C LEU A 68 1.73 13.29 17.12
N GLY A 69 2.11 12.02 17.35
CA GLY A 69 2.29 11.46 18.69
C GLY A 69 3.44 12.12 19.45
N LYS A 70 4.55 12.47 18.77
CA LYS A 70 5.66 13.22 19.39
C LYS A 70 5.27 14.64 19.81
N LEU A 71 4.40 15.32 19.06
CA LEU A 71 3.88 16.64 19.45
C LEU A 71 2.92 16.57 20.65
N ARG A 72 2.35 15.39 20.94
CA ARG A 72 1.41 15.18 22.06
C ARG A 72 2.07 14.75 23.37
N GLN A 73 3.39 14.56 23.39
CA GLN A 73 4.16 14.40 24.63
C GLN A 73 4.91 15.70 24.91
N PRO A 74 4.33 16.65 25.65
CA PRO A 74 5.14 17.68 26.30
C PRO A 74 6.06 16.93 27.26
N SER A 75 7.35 17.14 27.10
CA SER A 75 8.38 16.76 28.07
C SER A 75 7.94 17.22 29.45
N LEU A 76 7.57 16.28 30.31
CA LEU A 76 7.53 16.54 31.75
C LEU A 76 8.89 17.10 32.13
N PRO A 77 8.97 18.28 32.78
CA PRO A 77 10.25 18.83 33.21
C PRO A 77 10.92 17.81 34.14
N PRO A 78 12.26 17.67 34.07
CA PRO A 78 12.98 16.83 35.01
C PRO A 78 12.64 17.34 36.41
N THR A 79 12.00 16.49 37.21
CA THR A 79 11.83 16.76 38.62
C THR A 79 13.21 16.50 39.23
N ASP A 80 14.02 17.55 39.34
CA ASP A 80 15.21 17.61 40.19
C ASP A 80 14.75 17.48 41.65
N SER A 81 14.40 16.27 42.04
CA SER A 81 14.32 15.85 43.43
C SER A 81 15.36 14.77 43.58
N ASP A 82 16.60 15.16 43.92
CA ASP A 82 17.57 14.34 44.67
C ASP A 82 18.94 15.05 44.69
N HIS A 83 19.04 16.17 45.43
CA HIS A 83 20.33 16.68 45.96
C HIS A 83 20.10 17.16 47.40
N HIS A 84 19.85 16.21 48.29
CA HIS A 84 20.11 16.36 49.72
C HIS A 84 21.07 15.25 50.15
N GLY A 85 22.28 15.64 50.56
CA GLY A 85 23.33 14.77 51.09
C GLY A 85 24.56 15.60 51.43
#